data_AF-A0A936U8G9-F1
#
_entry.id   AF-A0A936U8G9-F1
#
_cell.length_a   1.000
_cell.length_b   1.000
_cell.length_c   1.000
_cell.angle_alpha   90.00
_cell.angle_beta   90.00
_cell.angle_gamma   90.00
#
_symmetry.space_group_name_H-M   'P 1'
#
loop_
_entity.id
_entity.type
_entity.pdbx_description
1 polymer ?
#
loop_
_entity_poly.entity_id
_entity_poly.type
_entity_poly.pdbx_seq_one_letter_code
_entity_poly.pdbx_strand_id
1 'polypeptide(L)'
;MHRAPGLGRSSRGLRRGALALLLLLLVLAAPSPAQVLQAPGEATETTFRREVRGQWFAWLAAHEEGDPLLAAQKVEEIVRHAHKIGLKRLTDLSLAATLMARREMTQGSLEKARWALDSAIRLDPDLPEARWSRVALALKTDKLGAPRELLGAVRAVSVDLEGRRVLVVRSALLVVLTLAAVGAAFVILLVASEARRLLHDLTELAGRWITRPADTVLAAAVLVLPLYVALDVGWLLLWLFVLTFGYAERYVKWAALAGLVPLMLVAPALDRAAVRLAVSASPVLRGAEALEEKRYDQRVLDDLEAVKNLFPEDADLRFLLGCLYQQLGQNDRAVAEYTVAAQVSTVEVRALINRGDIRFVDGDFGAAQEDFQEALRRDPRDVRARYNLSLVYGETFRTVEAQEKLAESRALDNALVTQFLDSPTLVKVVSVGYTPREALEKVRALQGDSRSRRVLGHFHVGSETRTWAVPFAVAIPFAVAAAFGLDAFRRRRRGYALACDKCGRTFCRLCKPPGESALLCSQCIHVYLRKDGVSIETKLQKVEEVRRRQGFEGRLRGALNLVLPGGEFLFQGRAGRAAAILLPFFLGLFAAVLRQDLALSPRPGGGPLFLGTVLWATLALAAWIVGQLTARRG
;
A
#
# COMPACT_ATOMS: atom_id res chain seq x y z
N MET A 1 17.30 -71.04 -31.80
CA MET A 1 16.10 -71.40 -31.01
C MET A 1 15.89 -70.34 -29.93
N HIS A 2 14.64 -69.87 -29.77
CA HIS A 2 14.08 -68.96 -28.74
C HIS A 2 14.70 -67.55 -28.58
N ARG A 3 14.09 -66.43 -29.01
CA ARG A 3 12.93 -65.66 -28.46
C ARG A 3 13.07 -65.43 -26.93
N ALA A 4 13.01 -64.23 -26.32
CA ALA A 4 12.56 -62.89 -26.71
C ALA A 4 13.06 -61.82 -25.66
N PRO A 5 12.48 -60.60 -25.46
CA PRO A 5 13.15 -59.31 -25.74
C PRO A 5 13.09 -58.24 -24.61
N GLY A 6 13.61 -57.03 -24.88
CA GLY A 6 13.30 -55.77 -24.16
C GLY A 6 14.40 -55.33 -23.19
N LEU A 7 14.83 -54.07 -23.07
CA LEU A 7 14.25 -52.78 -23.43
C LEU A 7 15.39 -51.80 -23.73
N GLY A 8 15.24 -51.05 -24.82
CA GLY A 8 16.12 -49.94 -25.16
C GLY A 8 15.72 -48.64 -24.48
N ARG A 9 16.70 -47.73 -24.43
CA ARG A 9 16.62 -46.28 -24.21
C ARG A 9 16.33 -45.81 -22.79
N SER A 10 17.38 -45.35 -22.11
CA SER A 10 17.44 -44.01 -21.49
C SER A 10 18.72 -43.88 -20.66
N SER A 11 19.82 -43.40 -21.25
CA SER A 11 20.99 -42.98 -20.46
C SER A 11 21.73 -41.77 -21.05
N ARG A 12 21.16 -41.09 -22.06
CA ARG A 12 21.71 -39.85 -22.62
C ARG A 12 20.96 -38.57 -22.20
N GLY A 13 19.95 -38.70 -21.33
CA GLY A 13 19.19 -37.56 -20.77
C GLY A 13 19.75 -36.98 -19.46
N LEU A 14 20.45 -37.79 -18.64
CA LEU A 14 20.91 -37.33 -17.33
C LEU A 14 22.24 -36.57 -17.33
N ARG A 15 23.07 -36.68 -18.38
CA ARG A 15 24.34 -35.93 -18.45
C ARG A 15 24.21 -34.51 -19.00
N ARG A 16 23.12 -34.19 -19.70
CA ARG A 16 22.84 -32.82 -20.20
C ARG A 16 22.11 -31.95 -19.16
N GLY A 17 21.33 -32.55 -18.27
CA GLY A 17 20.70 -31.85 -17.13
C GLY A 17 21.70 -31.47 -16.03
N ALA A 18 22.71 -32.30 -15.76
CA ALA A 18 23.74 -32.01 -14.76
C ALA A 18 24.72 -30.91 -15.22
N LEU A 19 25.05 -30.85 -16.52
CA LEU A 19 25.90 -29.78 -17.06
C LEU A 19 25.15 -28.44 -17.14
N ALA A 20 23.84 -28.44 -17.41
CA ALA A 20 23.02 -27.24 -17.41
C ALA A 20 22.81 -26.70 -15.98
N LEU A 21 22.70 -27.55 -14.96
CA LEU A 21 22.65 -27.10 -13.55
C LEU A 21 24.01 -26.58 -13.06
N LEU A 22 25.14 -27.17 -13.49
CA LEU A 22 26.48 -26.67 -13.14
C LEU A 22 26.82 -25.35 -13.85
N LEU A 23 26.37 -25.16 -15.10
CA LEU A 23 26.48 -23.87 -15.80
C LEU A 23 25.55 -22.80 -15.20
N LEU A 24 24.37 -23.17 -14.68
CA LEU A 24 23.49 -22.23 -13.97
C LEU A 24 24.05 -21.83 -12.59
N LEU A 25 24.78 -22.73 -11.92
CA LEU A 25 25.44 -22.46 -10.64
C LEU A 25 26.76 -21.68 -10.79
N LEU A 26 27.43 -21.75 -11.94
CA LEU A 26 28.61 -20.92 -12.25
C LEU A 26 28.24 -19.50 -12.72
N VAL A 27 27.01 -19.27 -13.21
CA VAL A 27 26.48 -17.92 -13.50
C VAL A 27 26.00 -17.21 -12.21
N LEU A 28 25.78 -17.93 -11.11
CA LEU A 28 25.43 -17.37 -9.79
C LEU A 28 26.63 -17.13 -8.87
N ALA A 29 27.86 -17.43 -9.32
CA ALA A 29 29.10 -17.27 -8.53
C ALA A 29 30.21 -16.50 -9.28
N ALA A 30 29.86 -15.73 -10.31
CA ALA A 30 30.77 -14.72 -10.83
C ALA A 30 30.66 -13.48 -9.93
N PRO A 31 31.74 -13.04 -9.23
CA PRO A 31 31.76 -11.67 -8.76
C PRO A 31 31.55 -10.82 -10.01
N SER A 32 30.46 -10.04 -10.03
CA SER A 32 30.33 -8.96 -11.01
C SER A 32 31.69 -8.26 -11.06
N PRO A 33 32.31 -8.04 -12.24
CA PRO A 33 33.36 -7.05 -12.27
C PRO A 33 32.75 -5.83 -11.61
N ALA A 34 33.40 -5.34 -10.57
CA ALA A 34 33.09 -4.05 -10.01
C ALA A 34 33.20 -3.10 -11.20
N GLN A 35 32.10 -2.87 -11.90
CA GLN A 35 31.80 -1.57 -12.42
C GLN A 35 31.74 -0.73 -11.16
N VAL A 36 32.94 -0.29 -10.78
CA VAL A 36 33.16 1.06 -10.31
C VAL A 36 32.28 1.87 -11.24
N LEU A 37 31.06 2.16 -10.77
CA LEU A 37 30.30 3.28 -11.23
C LEU A 37 31.27 4.43 -11.00
N GLN A 38 32.06 4.76 -12.03
CA GLN A 38 32.69 6.05 -12.11
C GLN A 38 31.52 7.01 -11.95
N ALA A 39 31.56 7.75 -10.84
CA ALA A 39 30.57 8.76 -10.54
C ALA A 39 30.36 9.60 -11.81
N PRO A 40 29.12 9.77 -12.29
CA PRO A 40 28.88 10.64 -13.41
C PRO A 40 29.26 12.07 -12.98
N GLY A 41 30.40 12.55 -13.50
CA GLY A 41 30.80 13.95 -13.50
C GLY A 41 31.29 14.50 -12.17
N GLU A 42 32.61 14.59 -12.01
CA GLU A 42 33.30 15.60 -11.18
C GLU A 42 33.12 17.05 -11.70
N ALA A 43 32.28 17.27 -12.71
CA ALA A 43 31.95 18.61 -13.17
C ALA A 43 30.83 19.18 -12.29
N THR A 44 31.22 20.13 -11.42
CA THR A 44 30.40 21.03 -10.58
C THR A 44 29.88 20.46 -9.25
N GLU A 45 30.78 19.98 -8.39
CA GLU A 45 30.48 19.93 -6.96
C GLU A 45 30.35 21.37 -6.42
N THR A 46 29.12 21.80 -6.12
CA THR A 46 28.86 23.14 -5.58
C THR A 46 29.64 23.35 -4.29
N THR A 47 30.07 24.58 -4.00
CA THR A 47 30.79 24.92 -2.75
C THR A 47 30.02 24.45 -1.53
N PHE A 48 28.69 24.55 -1.57
CA PHE A 48 27.81 23.99 -0.54
C PHE A 48 27.93 22.47 -0.41
N ARG A 49 27.87 21.71 -1.52
CA ARG A 49 27.98 20.25 -1.48
C ARG A 49 29.36 19.84 -0.95
N ARG A 50 30.43 20.52 -1.35
CA ARG A 50 31.78 20.27 -0.85
C ARG A 50 31.90 20.53 0.65
N GLU A 51 31.41 21.68 1.11
CA GLU A 51 31.47 22.08 2.52
C GLU A 51 30.63 21.16 3.40
N VAL A 52 29.36 20.91 3.03
CA VAL A 52 28.48 19.98 3.76
C VAL A 52 29.04 18.57 3.75
N ARG A 53 29.58 18.09 2.63
CA ARG A 53 30.23 16.78 2.55
C ARG A 53 31.44 16.70 3.46
N GLY A 54 32.29 17.72 3.50
CA GLY A 54 33.45 17.79 4.39
C GLY A 54 33.04 17.72 5.86
N GLN A 55 32.08 18.54 6.27
CA GLN A 55 31.56 18.53 7.65
C GLN A 55 30.83 17.22 7.98
N TRP A 56 30.15 16.60 7.02
CA TRP A 56 29.51 15.30 7.19
C TRP A 56 30.52 14.16 7.39
N PHE A 57 31.61 14.14 6.64
CA PHE A 57 32.68 13.17 6.87
C PHE A 57 33.38 13.39 8.21
N ALA A 58 33.58 14.64 8.62
CA ALA A 58 34.08 14.95 9.95
C ALA A 58 33.11 14.49 11.06
N TRP A 59 31.80 14.63 10.85
CA TRP A 59 30.78 14.08 11.75
C TRP A 59 30.86 12.54 11.83
N LEU A 60 31.02 11.85 10.70
CA LEU A 60 31.18 10.39 10.67
C LEU A 60 32.40 9.94 11.47
N ALA A 61 33.55 10.61 11.27
CA ALA A 61 34.78 10.31 12.03
C ALA A 61 34.58 10.54 13.53
N ALA A 62 34.04 11.69 13.93
CA ALA A 62 33.74 11.99 15.33
C ALA A 62 32.77 10.97 15.96
N HIS A 63 31.78 10.50 15.20
CA HIS A 63 30.84 9.47 15.64
C HIS A 63 31.52 8.11 15.86
N GLU A 64 32.40 7.70 14.94
CA GLU A 64 33.19 6.47 15.05
C GLU A 64 34.12 6.52 16.26
N GLU A 65 34.81 7.64 16.46
CA GLU A 65 35.68 7.92 17.61
C GLU A 65 34.90 8.01 18.94
N GLY A 66 33.60 8.31 18.87
CA GLY A 66 32.74 8.45 20.05
C GLY A 66 32.86 9.82 20.73
N ASP A 67 33.16 10.88 19.98
CA ASP A 67 33.16 12.26 20.45
C ASP A 67 31.80 12.94 20.16
N PRO A 68 30.89 13.02 21.14
CA PRO A 68 29.57 13.61 20.93
C PRO A 68 29.61 15.13 20.75
N LEU A 69 30.61 15.82 21.32
CA LEU A 69 30.70 17.29 21.25
C LEU A 69 31.12 17.71 19.85
N LEU A 70 32.16 17.05 19.32
CA LEU A 70 32.60 17.29 17.96
C LEU A 70 31.51 16.92 16.95
N ALA A 71 30.84 15.77 17.13
CA ALA A 71 29.71 15.39 16.28
C ALA A 71 28.59 16.45 16.31
N ALA A 72 28.17 16.93 17.48
CA ALA A 72 27.16 17.97 17.59
C ALA A 72 27.59 19.28 16.90
N GLN A 73 28.85 19.68 17.07
CA GLN A 73 29.41 20.85 16.41
C GLN A 73 29.35 20.73 14.88
N LYS A 74 29.72 19.56 14.33
CA LYS A 74 29.71 19.32 12.88
C LYS A 74 28.31 19.35 12.29
N VAL A 75 27.31 18.82 13.00
CA VAL A 75 25.91 18.94 12.59
C VAL A 75 25.46 20.41 12.58
N GLU A 76 25.84 21.19 13.59
CA GLU A 76 25.45 22.61 13.64
C GLU A 76 26.10 23.42 12.52
N GLU A 77 27.35 23.11 12.15
CA GLU A 77 28.02 23.70 10.99
C GLU A 77 27.28 23.35 9.69
N ILE A 78 26.87 22.09 9.49
CA ILE A 78 26.07 21.67 8.34
C ILE A 78 24.75 22.44 8.28
N VAL A 79 24.01 22.48 9.39
CA VAL A 79 22.72 23.16 9.49
C VAL A 79 22.87 24.65 9.20
N ARG A 80 23.92 25.30 9.70
CA ARG A 80 24.20 26.71 9.43
C ARG A 80 24.46 26.96 7.95
N HIS A 81 25.24 26.11 7.28
CA HIS A 81 25.48 26.23 5.84
C HIS A 81 24.20 26.01 5.03
N ALA A 82 23.36 25.05 5.41
CA ALA A 82 22.08 24.79 4.75
C ALA A 82 21.13 26.00 4.86
N HIS A 83 21.03 26.61 6.04
CA HIS A 83 20.20 27.81 6.25
C HIS A 83 20.66 29.01 5.42
N LYS A 84 21.98 29.17 5.16
CA LYS A 84 22.50 30.25 4.30
C LYS A 84 21.96 30.19 2.87
N ILE A 85 21.71 28.98 2.36
CA ILE A 85 21.11 28.77 1.04
C ILE A 85 19.60 28.48 1.10
N GLY A 86 18.98 28.74 2.27
CA GLY A 86 17.54 28.63 2.47
C GLY A 86 17.00 27.21 2.64
N LEU A 87 17.85 26.18 2.67
CA LEU A 87 17.43 24.81 2.96
C LEU A 87 17.07 24.67 4.45
N LYS A 88 15.92 24.04 4.71
CA LYS A 88 15.39 23.85 6.07
C LYS A 88 15.52 22.41 6.56
N ARG A 89 15.47 21.44 5.65
CA ARG A 89 15.43 20.01 5.96
C ARG A 89 16.48 19.27 5.15
N LEU A 90 17.36 18.53 5.83
CA LEU A 90 18.44 17.76 5.24
C LEU A 90 18.15 16.26 5.38
N THR A 91 17.11 15.82 4.67
CA THR A 91 16.47 14.52 4.91
C THR A 91 17.41 13.34 4.65
N ASP A 92 18.27 13.41 3.63
CA ASP A 92 19.22 12.33 3.35
C ASP A 92 20.24 12.13 4.48
N LEU A 93 20.80 13.22 4.99
CA LEU A 93 21.76 13.18 6.08
C LEU A 93 21.08 12.70 7.37
N SER A 94 19.86 13.17 7.62
CA SER A 94 19.04 12.70 8.74
C SER A 94 18.74 11.20 8.65
N LEU A 95 18.39 10.71 7.45
CA LEU A 95 18.14 9.29 7.22
C LEU A 95 19.42 8.47 7.39
N ALA A 96 20.55 8.93 6.88
CA ALA A 96 21.84 8.27 7.03
C ALA A 96 22.24 8.16 8.52
N ALA A 97 22.13 9.24 9.29
CA ALA A 97 22.35 9.23 10.73
C ALA A 97 21.37 8.29 11.46
N THR A 98 20.10 8.23 11.02
CA THR A 98 19.10 7.31 11.58
C THR A 98 19.47 5.85 11.32
N LEU A 99 19.94 5.50 10.13
CA LEU A 99 20.37 4.15 9.79
C LEU A 99 21.61 3.75 10.60
N MET A 100 22.56 4.66 10.77
CA MET A 100 23.73 4.48 11.62
C MET A 100 23.34 4.22 13.07
N ALA A 101 22.46 5.05 13.64
CA ALA A 101 21.94 4.84 14.99
C ALA A 101 21.32 3.46 15.18
N ARG A 102 20.54 2.98 14.18
CA ARG A 102 19.94 1.64 14.24
C ARG A 102 21.00 0.55 14.25
N ARG A 103 22.09 0.70 13.46
CA ARG A 103 23.23 -0.22 13.49
C ARG A 103 23.87 -0.25 14.88
N GLU A 104 24.14 0.91 15.47
CA GLU A 104 24.69 1.02 16.84
C GLU A 104 23.76 0.37 17.89
N MET A 105 22.45 0.56 17.77
CA MET A 105 21.46 -0.09 18.64
C MET A 105 21.46 -1.62 18.54
N THR A 106 21.82 -2.18 17.38
CA THR A 106 21.95 -3.63 17.20
C THR A 106 23.27 -4.16 17.74
N GLN A 107 24.32 -3.33 17.75
CA GLN A 107 25.64 -3.66 18.29
C GLN A 107 25.74 -3.45 19.82
N GLY A 108 24.75 -2.80 20.44
CA GLY A 108 24.68 -2.57 21.88
C GLY A 108 25.20 -1.20 22.34
N SER A 109 25.71 -0.38 21.42
CA SER A 109 26.22 0.97 21.66
C SER A 109 25.08 1.99 21.80
N LEU A 110 24.29 1.91 22.88
CA LEU A 110 23.06 2.71 23.04
C LEU A 110 23.32 4.22 23.13
N GLU A 111 24.44 4.64 23.71
CA GLU A 111 24.81 6.06 23.78
C GLU A 111 25.21 6.62 22.42
N LYS A 112 26.06 5.92 21.65
CA LYS A 112 26.35 6.30 20.25
C LYS A 112 25.07 6.41 19.44
N ALA A 113 24.17 5.42 19.55
CA ALA A 113 22.87 5.47 18.90
C ALA A 113 22.05 6.71 19.28
N ARG A 114 22.09 7.13 20.56
CA ARG A 114 21.38 8.34 21.03
C ARG A 114 21.90 9.58 20.31
N TRP A 115 23.21 9.76 20.27
CA TRP A 115 23.84 10.95 19.68
C TRP A 115 23.65 11.02 18.16
N ALA A 116 23.66 9.86 17.49
CA ALA A 116 23.31 9.76 16.07
C ALA A 116 21.84 10.14 15.82
N LEU A 117 20.91 9.78 16.71
CA LEU A 117 19.50 10.19 16.61
C LEU A 117 19.28 11.66 16.96
N ASP A 118 20.02 12.22 17.91
CA ASP A 118 20.04 13.67 18.17
C ASP A 118 20.49 14.43 16.91
N SER A 119 21.57 13.96 16.28
CA SER A 119 22.08 14.50 15.01
C SER A 119 21.04 14.39 13.89
N ALA A 120 20.40 13.24 13.74
CA ALA A 120 19.36 13.01 12.74
C ALA A 120 18.18 13.98 12.91
N ILE A 121 17.68 14.12 14.13
CA ILE A 121 16.56 15.03 14.44
C ILE A 121 16.95 16.49 14.27
N ARG A 122 18.22 16.85 14.50
CA ARG A 122 18.71 18.21 14.26
C ARG A 122 18.75 18.54 12.77
N LEU A 123 19.09 17.58 11.92
CA LEU A 123 19.13 17.71 10.46
C LEU A 123 17.74 17.74 9.80
N ASP A 124 16.79 16.97 10.34
CA ASP A 124 15.38 16.97 9.91
C ASP A 124 14.46 16.65 11.12
N PRO A 125 13.91 17.68 11.80
CA PRO A 125 13.12 17.50 13.02
C PRO A 125 11.81 16.75 12.82
N ASP A 126 11.28 16.82 11.60
CA ASP A 126 9.98 16.30 11.21
C ASP A 126 10.10 14.95 10.49
N LEU A 127 11.30 14.37 10.36
CA LEU A 127 11.51 13.06 9.77
C LEU A 127 10.94 11.95 10.69
N PRO A 128 9.88 11.22 10.27
CA PRO A 128 9.26 10.19 11.11
C PRO A 128 10.24 9.08 11.51
N GLU A 129 11.13 8.68 10.61
CA GLU A 129 12.06 7.55 10.78
C GLU A 129 13.02 7.78 11.94
N ALA A 130 13.55 9.00 12.08
CA ALA A 130 14.42 9.39 13.18
C ALA A 130 13.67 9.34 14.51
N ARG A 131 12.46 9.90 14.55
CA ARG A 131 11.62 9.93 15.76
C ARG A 131 11.18 8.53 16.22
N TRP A 132 10.73 7.68 15.30
CA TRP A 132 10.38 6.30 15.63
C TRP A 132 11.59 5.49 16.12
N SER A 133 12.78 5.76 15.59
CA SER A 133 14.02 5.13 16.08
C SER A 133 14.36 5.59 17.49
N ARG A 134 14.08 6.86 17.82
CA ARG A 134 14.24 7.39 19.18
C ARG A 134 13.26 6.78 20.17
N VAL A 135 12.02 6.53 19.78
CA VAL A 135 11.07 5.74 20.58
C VAL A 135 11.62 4.33 20.84
N ALA A 136 12.15 3.67 19.81
CA ALA A 136 12.72 2.34 19.94
C ALA A 136 13.94 2.32 20.89
N LEU A 137 14.76 3.37 20.88
CA LEU A 137 15.87 3.55 21.82
C LEU A 137 15.34 3.79 23.24
N ALA A 138 14.38 4.70 23.42
CA ALA A 138 13.78 5.00 24.73
C ALA A 138 13.16 3.75 25.38
N LEU A 139 12.48 2.90 24.62
CA LEU A 139 11.94 1.63 25.14
C LEU A 139 13.03 0.69 25.70
N LYS A 140 14.28 0.82 25.24
CA LYS A 140 15.44 0.07 25.75
C LYS A 140 16.13 0.77 26.92
N THR A 141 16.27 2.10 26.89
CA THR A 141 17.10 2.87 27.85
C THR A 141 16.30 3.57 28.95
N ASP A 142 15.14 4.15 28.61
CA ASP A 142 14.33 4.99 29.48
C ASP A 142 12.82 4.80 29.19
N LYS A 143 12.24 3.80 29.84
CA LYS A 143 10.83 3.43 29.65
C LYS A 143 9.87 4.54 30.12
N LEU A 144 10.28 5.40 31.05
CA LEU A 144 9.46 6.51 31.58
C LEU A 144 9.41 7.69 30.59
N GLY A 145 10.49 7.93 29.84
CA GLY A 145 10.54 8.93 28.77
C GLY A 145 9.87 8.52 27.46
N ALA A 146 9.67 7.22 27.23
CA ALA A 146 9.11 6.67 25.98
C ALA A 146 7.76 7.29 25.53
N PRO A 147 6.79 7.61 26.42
CA PRO A 147 5.54 8.26 26.01
C PRO A 147 5.73 9.65 25.40
N ARG A 148 6.70 10.42 25.88
CA ARG A 148 7.02 11.77 25.34
C ARG A 148 7.61 11.65 23.93
N GLU A 149 8.52 10.71 23.74
CA GLU A 149 9.11 10.44 22.42
C GLU A 149 8.06 9.91 21.44
N LEU A 150 7.10 9.10 21.91
CA LEU A 150 5.98 8.61 21.10
C LEU A 150 5.12 9.77 20.59
N LEU A 151 4.80 10.74 21.44
CA LEU A 151 4.09 11.97 21.04
C LEU A 151 4.87 12.73 19.95
N GLY A 152 6.19 12.83 20.08
CA GLY A 152 7.06 13.42 19.06
C GLY A 152 7.00 12.68 17.72
N ALA A 153 7.03 11.34 17.75
CA ALA A 153 6.93 10.51 16.56
C ALA A 153 5.56 10.61 15.88
N VAL A 154 4.47 10.62 16.65
CA VAL A 154 3.11 10.81 16.12
C VAL A 154 2.96 12.19 15.49
N ARG A 155 3.52 13.23 16.10
CA ARG A 155 3.52 14.59 15.54
C ARG A 155 4.33 14.67 14.24
N ALA A 156 5.50 14.05 14.18
CA ALA A 156 6.29 14.02 12.95
C ALA A 156 5.51 13.36 11.79
N VAL A 157 4.81 12.26 12.06
CA VAL A 157 3.94 11.60 11.06
C VAL A 157 2.75 12.48 10.64
N SER A 158 2.21 13.33 11.52
CA SER A 158 1.07 14.18 11.18
C SER A 158 1.46 15.44 10.38
N VAL A 159 2.70 15.91 10.57
CA VAL A 159 3.31 17.04 9.86
C VAL A 159 3.87 16.61 8.50
N ASP A 160 4.53 15.46 8.42
CA ASP A 160 5.03 14.91 7.17
C ASP A 160 3.88 14.50 6.25
N LEU A 161 3.64 15.29 5.19
CA LEU A 161 2.53 15.09 4.26
C LEU A 161 2.57 13.71 3.60
N GLU A 162 3.77 13.23 3.29
CA GLU A 162 4.04 11.93 2.69
C GLU A 162 3.66 10.79 3.66
N GLY A 163 4.22 10.81 4.88
CA GLY A 163 3.93 9.85 5.93
C GLY A 163 2.46 9.79 6.32
N ARG A 164 1.78 10.95 6.43
CA ARG A 164 0.35 11.02 6.76
C ARG A 164 -0.53 10.33 5.72
N ARG A 165 -0.31 10.61 4.43
CA ARG A 165 -1.10 10.02 3.34
C ARG A 165 -0.92 8.50 3.30
N VAL A 166 0.32 8.05 3.39
CA VAL A 166 0.70 6.64 3.39
C VAL A 166 0.06 5.89 4.56
N LEU A 167 0.13 6.44 5.78
CA LEU A 167 -0.44 5.82 6.97
C LEU A 167 -1.96 5.65 6.89
N VAL A 168 -2.69 6.69 6.50
CA VAL A 168 -4.16 6.67 6.48
C VAL A 168 -4.67 5.57 5.54
N VAL A 169 -4.11 5.51 4.33
CA VAL A 169 -4.59 4.56 3.33
C VAL A 169 -4.13 3.13 3.62
N ARG A 170 -2.90 2.92 4.10
CA ARG A 170 -2.41 1.61 4.54
C ARG A 170 -3.25 1.05 5.70
N SER A 171 -3.58 1.89 6.69
CA SER A 171 -4.45 1.49 7.80
C SER A 171 -5.87 1.16 7.32
N ALA A 172 -6.44 1.97 6.42
CA ALA A 172 -7.74 1.69 5.84
C ALA A 172 -7.74 0.36 5.05
N LEU A 173 -6.70 0.09 4.26
CA LEU A 173 -6.52 -1.17 3.52
C LEU A 173 -6.49 -2.38 4.47
N LEU A 174 -5.70 -2.29 5.55
CA LEU A 174 -5.62 -3.36 6.55
C LEU A 174 -6.99 -3.67 7.18
N VAL A 175 -7.74 -2.64 7.57
CA VAL A 175 -9.09 -2.80 8.15
C VAL A 175 -10.02 -3.48 7.15
N VAL A 176 -10.02 -3.04 5.90
CA VAL A 176 -10.91 -3.57 4.87
C VAL A 176 -10.58 -5.01 4.52
N LEU A 177 -9.30 -5.35 4.34
CA LEU A 177 -8.87 -6.73 4.08
C LEU A 177 -9.26 -7.64 5.25
N THR A 178 -9.11 -7.17 6.49
CA THR A 178 -9.53 -7.90 7.69
C THR A 178 -11.03 -8.18 7.67
N LEU A 179 -11.86 -7.15 7.45
CA LEU A 179 -13.32 -7.30 7.39
C LEU A 179 -13.75 -8.22 6.24
N ALA A 180 -13.11 -8.09 5.07
CA ALA A 180 -13.37 -8.94 3.91
C ALA A 180 -13.04 -10.42 4.18
N ALA A 181 -11.90 -10.70 4.80
CA ALA A 181 -11.50 -12.06 5.14
C ALA A 181 -12.42 -12.68 6.21
N VAL A 182 -12.84 -11.89 7.20
CA VAL A 182 -13.88 -12.33 8.16
C VAL A 182 -15.18 -12.65 7.42
N GLY A 183 -15.66 -11.77 6.53
CA GLY A 183 -16.86 -12.03 5.71
C GLY A 183 -16.75 -13.29 4.87
N ALA A 184 -15.62 -13.48 4.18
CA ALA A 184 -15.35 -14.67 3.38
C ALA A 184 -15.33 -15.93 4.24
N ALA A 185 -14.69 -15.90 5.41
CA ALA A 185 -14.68 -17.02 6.36
C ALA A 185 -16.11 -17.38 6.81
N PHE A 186 -16.96 -16.39 7.09
CA PHE A 186 -18.36 -16.61 7.43
C PHE A 186 -19.14 -17.29 6.30
N VAL A 187 -18.97 -16.84 5.05
CA VAL A 187 -19.63 -17.46 3.89
C VAL A 187 -19.14 -18.87 3.65
N ILE A 188 -17.82 -19.10 3.67
CA ILE A 188 -17.21 -20.42 3.46
C ILE A 188 -17.69 -21.40 4.53
N LEU A 189 -17.69 -21.00 5.80
CA LEU A 189 -18.15 -21.84 6.90
C LEU A 189 -19.66 -22.09 6.83
N LEU A 190 -20.45 -21.11 6.43
CA LEU A 190 -21.89 -21.29 6.18
C LEU A 190 -22.13 -22.29 5.05
N VAL A 191 -21.41 -22.18 3.93
CA VAL A 191 -21.50 -23.16 2.84
C VAL A 191 -21.09 -24.54 3.33
N ALA A 192 -20.02 -24.65 4.11
CA ALA A 192 -19.55 -25.93 4.67
C ALA A 192 -20.57 -26.56 5.64
N SER A 193 -21.22 -25.76 6.49
CA SER A 193 -22.23 -26.24 7.45
C SER A 193 -23.55 -26.61 6.77
N GLU A 194 -23.88 -25.94 5.67
CA GLU A 194 -25.13 -26.08 4.95
C GLU A 194 -25.03 -26.94 3.68
N ALA A 195 -23.83 -27.38 3.28
CA ALA A 195 -23.55 -28.01 2.00
C ALA A 195 -24.51 -29.16 1.65
N ARG A 196 -24.77 -30.05 2.61
CA ARG A 196 -25.66 -31.21 2.38
C ARG A 196 -27.12 -30.79 2.20
N ARG A 197 -27.58 -29.77 2.92
CA ARG A 197 -28.95 -29.26 2.84
C ARG A 197 -29.15 -28.49 1.52
N LEU A 198 -28.19 -27.64 1.19
CA LEU A 198 -28.16 -26.90 -0.07
C LEU A 198 -28.12 -27.86 -1.27
N LEU A 199 -27.22 -28.85 -1.27
CA LEU A 199 -27.11 -29.82 -2.35
C LEU A 199 -28.41 -30.62 -2.51
N HIS A 200 -29.03 -31.06 -1.40
CA HIS A 200 -30.32 -31.76 -1.45
C HIS A 200 -31.41 -30.91 -2.12
N ASP A 201 -31.57 -29.66 -1.70
CA ASP A 201 -32.59 -28.77 -2.29
C ASP A 201 -32.30 -28.46 -3.77
N LEU A 202 -31.02 -28.33 -4.16
CA LEU A 202 -30.62 -28.16 -5.56
C LEU A 202 -30.89 -29.41 -6.40
N THR A 203 -30.56 -30.60 -5.90
CA THR A 203 -30.85 -31.87 -6.59
C THR A 203 -32.35 -32.11 -6.74
N GLU A 204 -33.15 -31.78 -5.73
CA GLU A 204 -34.61 -31.91 -5.79
C GLU A 204 -35.25 -30.88 -6.74
N LEU A 205 -34.61 -29.73 -6.93
CA LEU A 205 -34.97 -28.77 -7.97
C LEU A 205 -34.63 -29.30 -9.37
N ALA A 206 -33.45 -29.91 -9.53
CA ALA A 206 -32.94 -30.44 -10.80
C ALA A 206 -33.61 -31.75 -11.26
N GLY A 207 -33.92 -32.65 -10.33
CA GLY A 207 -34.50 -33.98 -10.60
C GLY A 207 -35.90 -33.96 -11.20
N ARG A 208 -36.53 -32.78 -11.32
CA ARG A 208 -37.75 -32.61 -12.15
C ARG A 208 -37.49 -32.61 -13.65
N TRP A 209 -36.25 -32.39 -14.05
CA TRP A 209 -35.90 -32.08 -15.44
C TRP A 209 -34.89 -33.07 -16.04
N ILE A 210 -34.14 -33.84 -15.23
CA ILE A 210 -33.00 -34.66 -15.68
C ILE A 210 -32.90 -35.99 -14.88
N THR A 211 -32.21 -36.99 -15.44
CA THR A 211 -31.87 -38.29 -14.81
C THR A 211 -30.94 -38.17 -13.58
N ARG A 212 -31.03 -39.14 -12.66
CA ARG A 212 -30.42 -39.16 -11.29
C ARG A 212 -28.89 -39.09 -11.13
N PRO A 213 -28.02 -39.34 -12.13
CA PRO A 213 -26.59 -39.05 -11.97
C PRO A 213 -26.25 -37.62 -12.43
N ALA A 214 -27.03 -37.04 -13.33
CA ALA A 214 -26.77 -35.72 -13.90
C ALA A 214 -27.30 -34.56 -13.03
N ASP A 215 -28.25 -34.81 -12.12
CA ASP A 215 -28.75 -33.82 -11.16
C ASP A 215 -27.70 -33.40 -10.11
N THR A 216 -26.89 -34.34 -9.61
CA THR A 216 -25.79 -34.07 -8.65
C THR A 216 -24.68 -33.26 -9.30
N VAL A 217 -24.33 -33.58 -10.54
CA VAL A 217 -23.34 -32.83 -11.33
C VAL A 217 -23.87 -31.42 -11.63
N LEU A 218 -25.13 -31.28 -12.02
CA LEU A 218 -25.75 -29.98 -12.26
C LEU A 218 -25.81 -29.14 -10.96
N ALA A 219 -26.20 -29.74 -9.85
CA ALA A 219 -26.24 -29.07 -8.55
C ALA A 219 -24.85 -28.61 -8.10
N ALA A 220 -23.80 -29.41 -8.34
CA ALA A 220 -22.42 -29.02 -8.09
C ALA A 220 -21.96 -27.89 -9.04
N ALA A 221 -22.33 -27.93 -10.32
CA ALA A 221 -22.03 -26.88 -11.30
C ALA A 221 -22.63 -25.52 -10.90
N VAL A 222 -23.85 -25.52 -10.35
CA VAL A 222 -24.50 -24.30 -9.83
C VAL A 222 -23.68 -23.66 -8.71
N LEU A 223 -22.98 -24.42 -7.86
CA LEU A 223 -22.18 -23.87 -6.76
C LEU A 223 -20.93 -23.11 -7.25
N VAL A 224 -20.35 -23.53 -8.37
CA VAL A 224 -19.13 -22.95 -8.95
C VAL A 224 -19.39 -22.12 -10.21
N LEU A 225 -20.65 -21.91 -10.56
CA LEU A 225 -21.08 -21.20 -11.78
C LEU A 225 -20.34 -19.86 -11.99
N PRO A 226 -20.12 -19.01 -10.97
CA PRO A 226 -19.38 -17.76 -11.17
C PRO A 226 -17.96 -17.97 -11.71
N LEU A 227 -17.24 -19.00 -11.24
CA LEU A 227 -15.89 -19.30 -11.75
C LEU A 227 -15.93 -19.75 -13.21
N TYR A 228 -16.98 -20.46 -13.62
CA TYR A 228 -17.15 -20.94 -15.00
C TYR A 228 -17.36 -19.79 -15.99
N VAL A 229 -18.05 -18.71 -15.58
CA VAL A 229 -18.23 -17.50 -16.40
C VAL A 229 -17.14 -16.45 -16.17
N ALA A 230 -15.96 -16.87 -15.69
CA ALA A 230 -14.81 -16.02 -15.43
C ALA A 230 -15.06 -14.84 -14.47
N LEU A 231 -16.03 -14.96 -13.57
CA LEU A 231 -16.21 -14.01 -12.48
C LEU A 231 -15.23 -14.30 -11.35
N ASP A 232 -14.79 -13.23 -10.67
CA ASP A 232 -13.79 -13.32 -9.59
C ASP A 232 -14.32 -14.00 -8.31
N VAL A 233 -13.41 -14.16 -7.33
CA VAL A 233 -13.69 -14.77 -6.03
C VAL A 233 -14.75 -13.99 -5.24
N GLY A 234 -14.86 -12.67 -5.42
CA GLY A 234 -15.88 -11.85 -4.78
C GLY A 234 -17.28 -12.24 -5.25
N TRP A 235 -17.48 -12.37 -6.56
CA TRP A 235 -18.75 -12.84 -7.13
C TRP A 235 -19.12 -14.25 -6.69
N LEU A 236 -18.13 -15.15 -6.58
CA LEU A 236 -18.36 -16.49 -6.04
C LEU A 236 -18.88 -16.43 -4.60
N LEU A 237 -18.28 -15.61 -3.73
CA LEU A 237 -18.72 -15.48 -2.35
C LEU A 237 -20.12 -14.87 -2.23
N LEU A 238 -20.45 -13.86 -3.04
CA LEU A 238 -21.79 -13.27 -3.07
C LEU A 238 -22.84 -14.28 -3.57
N TRP A 239 -22.53 -15.01 -4.63
CA TRP A 239 -23.39 -16.06 -5.17
C TRP A 239 -23.67 -17.16 -4.14
N LEU A 240 -22.61 -17.67 -3.49
CA LEU A 240 -22.73 -18.68 -2.45
C LEU A 240 -23.53 -18.17 -1.25
N PHE A 241 -23.35 -16.90 -0.88
CA PHE A 241 -24.17 -16.26 0.15
C PHE A 241 -25.66 -16.21 -0.23
N VAL A 242 -26.01 -15.85 -1.47
CA VAL A 242 -27.40 -15.84 -1.95
C VAL A 242 -28.02 -17.25 -1.86
N LEU A 243 -27.29 -18.27 -2.31
CA LEU A 243 -27.78 -19.66 -2.28
C LEU A 243 -27.98 -20.18 -0.86
N THR A 244 -27.11 -19.80 0.07
CA THR A 244 -27.15 -20.23 1.48
C THR A 244 -27.98 -19.32 2.37
N PHE A 245 -28.43 -18.17 1.87
CA PHE A 245 -29.08 -17.12 2.65
C PHE A 245 -30.23 -17.66 3.50
N GLY A 246 -31.13 -18.45 2.93
CA GLY A 246 -32.30 -18.90 3.68
C GLY A 246 -32.02 -19.92 4.80
N TYR A 247 -30.87 -20.60 4.77
CA TYR A 247 -30.44 -21.53 5.82
C TYR A 247 -29.78 -20.81 7.00
N ALA A 248 -29.21 -19.62 6.75
CA ALA A 248 -28.47 -18.88 7.76
C ALA A 248 -29.37 -18.22 8.81
N GLU A 249 -28.93 -18.24 10.07
CA GLU A 249 -29.51 -17.44 11.14
C GLU A 249 -29.33 -15.93 10.87
N ARG A 250 -30.19 -15.11 11.48
CA ARG A 250 -30.19 -13.65 11.31
C ARG A 250 -28.80 -13.04 11.55
N TYR A 251 -28.10 -13.47 12.60
CA TYR A 251 -26.80 -12.91 12.97
C TYR A 251 -25.68 -13.31 12.01
N VAL A 252 -25.71 -14.54 11.48
CA VAL A 252 -24.75 -15.03 10.48
C VAL A 252 -24.92 -14.26 9.16
N LYS A 253 -26.17 -13.95 8.78
CA LYS A 253 -26.47 -13.11 7.61
C LYS A 253 -25.85 -11.71 7.74
N TRP A 254 -26.08 -11.05 8.87
CA TRP A 254 -25.52 -9.72 9.13
C TRP A 254 -24.00 -9.73 9.18
N ALA A 255 -23.39 -10.75 9.78
CA ALA A 255 -21.93 -10.87 9.84
C ALA A 255 -21.30 -11.12 8.46
N ALA A 256 -21.91 -11.98 7.63
CA ALA A 256 -21.46 -12.21 6.25
C ALA A 256 -21.62 -10.94 5.40
N LEU A 257 -22.75 -10.24 5.49
CA LEU A 257 -22.97 -8.96 4.80
C LEU A 257 -21.97 -7.88 5.27
N ALA A 258 -21.72 -7.78 6.57
CA ALA A 258 -20.78 -6.82 7.13
C ALA A 258 -19.32 -7.03 6.66
N GLY A 259 -18.96 -8.22 6.16
CA GLY A 259 -17.66 -8.46 5.53
C GLY A 259 -17.67 -8.43 4.00
N LEU A 260 -18.74 -8.93 3.35
CA LEU A 260 -18.88 -8.91 1.89
C LEU A 260 -19.10 -7.50 1.33
N VAL A 261 -19.86 -6.66 2.03
CA VAL A 261 -20.15 -5.29 1.58
C VAL A 261 -18.88 -4.43 1.57
N PRO A 262 -18.02 -4.43 2.60
CA PRO A 262 -16.71 -3.78 2.51
C PRO A 262 -15.82 -4.36 1.40
N LEU A 263 -15.77 -5.67 1.21
CA LEU A 263 -14.99 -6.26 0.10
C LEU A 263 -15.41 -5.68 -1.24
N MET A 264 -16.71 -5.56 -1.50
CA MET A 264 -17.24 -5.17 -2.81
C MET A 264 -17.36 -3.65 -3.02
N LEU A 265 -17.66 -2.87 -1.97
CA LEU A 265 -17.73 -1.41 -2.05
C LEU A 265 -16.37 -0.74 -1.81
N VAL A 266 -15.54 -1.33 -0.96
CA VAL A 266 -14.30 -0.72 -0.51
C VAL A 266 -13.10 -1.23 -1.30
N ALA A 267 -13.08 -2.43 -1.89
CA ALA A 267 -11.97 -2.81 -2.77
C ALA A 267 -11.79 -1.87 -3.99
N PRO A 268 -12.86 -1.43 -4.70
CA PRO A 268 -12.69 -0.44 -5.78
C PRO A 268 -12.41 0.98 -5.28
N ALA A 269 -12.76 1.28 -4.02
CA ALA A 269 -12.39 2.53 -3.38
C ALA A 269 -10.92 2.51 -2.92
N LEU A 270 -10.42 1.35 -2.47
CA LEU A 270 -9.03 1.09 -2.11
C LEU A 270 -8.15 1.08 -3.34
N ASP A 271 -8.62 0.55 -4.46
CA ASP A 271 -7.92 0.64 -5.74
C ASP A 271 -7.74 2.11 -6.16
N ARG A 272 -8.83 2.88 -6.14
CA ARG A 272 -8.75 4.34 -6.37
C ARG A 272 -7.87 5.04 -5.34
N ALA A 273 -7.88 4.61 -4.08
CA ALA A 273 -7.01 5.14 -3.04
C ALA A 273 -5.54 4.75 -3.25
N ALA A 274 -5.26 3.54 -3.73
CA ALA A 274 -3.94 3.03 -4.07
C ALA A 274 -3.37 3.78 -5.27
N VAL A 275 -4.18 4.05 -6.30
CA VAL A 275 -3.80 4.93 -7.41
C VAL A 275 -3.51 6.35 -6.91
N ARG A 276 -4.35 6.91 -6.03
CA ARG A 276 -4.09 8.23 -5.43
C ARG A 276 -2.82 8.25 -4.57
N LEU A 277 -2.53 7.15 -3.88
CA LEU A 277 -1.28 6.98 -3.13
C LEU A 277 -0.08 6.90 -4.06
N ALA A 278 -0.16 6.12 -5.14
CA ALA A 278 0.90 5.98 -6.13
C ALA A 278 1.21 7.34 -6.78
N VAL A 279 0.15 8.10 -7.10
CA VAL A 279 0.26 9.50 -7.54
C VAL A 279 0.95 10.35 -6.48
N SER A 280 0.60 10.18 -5.20
CA SER A 280 1.23 10.93 -4.13
C SER A 280 2.69 10.57 -3.84
N ALA A 281 3.12 9.36 -4.22
CA ALA A 281 4.50 8.89 -4.12
C ALA A 281 5.32 9.15 -5.40
N SER A 282 4.71 9.72 -6.44
CA SER A 282 5.37 10.01 -7.70
C SER A 282 6.61 10.89 -7.51
N PRO A 283 7.74 10.59 -8.17
CA PRO A 283 8.93 11.44 -8.13
C PRO A 283 8.65 12.91 -8.45
N VAL A 284 7.71 13.16 -9.37
CA VAL A 284 7.30 14.51 -9.79
C VAL A 284 6.64 15.29 -8.64
N LEU A 285 5.70 14.66 -7.93
CA LEU A 285 5.05 15.31 -6.80
C LEU A 285 6.01 15.49 -5.63
N ARG A 286 6.83 14.47 -5.34
CA ARG A 286 7.86 14.55 -4.29
C ARG A 286 8.89 15.64 -4.57
N GLY A 287 9.22 15.87 -5.84
CA GLY A 287 10.05 16.99 -6.28
C GLY A 287 9.44 18.33 -5.95
N ALA A 288 8.16 18.54 -6.29
CA ALA A 288 7.47 19.79 -6.00
C ALA A 288 7.27 20.04 -4.50
N GLU A 289 6.92 19.00 -3.73
CA GLU A 289 6.81 19.09 -2.26
C GLU A 289 8.19 19.39 -1.64
N ALA A 290 9.28 18.82 -2.16
CA ALA A 290 10.63 19.13 -1.70
C ALA A 290 11.06 20.58 -1.97
N LEU A 291 10.59 21.19 -3.07
CA LEU A 291 10.79 22.63 -3.33
C LEU A 291 10.05 23.49 -2.32
N GLU A 292 8.76 23.22 -2.08
CA GLU A 292 7.93 23.98 -1.15
C GLU A 292 8.46 23.90 0.29
N GLU A 293 8.88 22.71 0.72
CA GLU A 293 9.45 22.47 2.04
C GLU A 293 10.90 22.93 2.19
N LYS A 294 11.55 23.35 1.10
CA LYS A 294 12.99 23.64 1.03
C LYS A 294 13.84 22.47 1.56
N ARG A 295 13.45 21.27 1.13
CA ARG A 295 14.00 19.99 1.56
C ARG A 295 15.07 19.52 0.57
N TYR A 296 16.22 19.11 1.10
CA TYR A 296 17.25 18.40 0.36
C TYR A 296 16.99 16.90 0.39
N ASP A 297 16.71 16.31 -0.77
CA ASP A 297 16.53 14.87 -0.97
C ASP A 297 17.11 14.48 -2.34
N GLN A 298 18.34 13.96 -2.36
CA GLN A 298 19.06 13.51 -3.54
C GLN A 298 18.33 12.37 -4.23
N ARG A 299 17.66 11.51 -3.47
CA ARG A 299 16.87 10.42 -4.06
C ARG A 299 15.71 10.96 -4.89
N VAL A 300 15.08 12.06 -4.48
CA VAL A 300 14.06 12.74 -5.28
C VAL A 300 14.63 13.23 -6.61
N LEU A 301 15.87 13.75 -6.63
CA LEU A 301 16.55 14.12 -7.87
C LEU A 301 16.80 12.91 -8.75
N ASP A 302 17.40 11.84 -8.21
CA ASP A 302 17.75 10.64 -8.96
C ASP A 302 16.49 9.98 -9.56
N ASP A 303 15.41 9.89 -8.76
CA ASP A 303 14.12 9.37 -9.19
C ASP A 303 13.54 10.26 -10.32
N LEU A 304 13.64 11.59 -10.20
CA LEU A 304 13.12 12.52 -11.21
C LEU A 304 13.98 12.57 -12.48
N GLU A 305 15.30 12.41 -12.39
CA GLU A 305 16.20 12.21 -13.53
C GLU A 305 15.81 10.95 -14.30
N ALA A 306 15.47 9.86 -13.60
CA ALA A 306 14.95 8.65 -14.23
C ALA A 306 13.59 8.89 -14.92
N VAL A 307 12.71 9.71 -14.35
CA VAL A 307 11.46 10.13 -15.01
C VAL A 307 11.74 10.93 -16.28
N LYS A 308 12.64 11.92 -16.22
CA LYS A 308 13.05 12.72 -17.38
C LYS A 308 13.58 11.83 -18.50
N ASN A 309 14.37 10.80 -18.20
CA ASN A 309 14.89 9.89 -19.21
C ASN A 309 13.79 9.08 -19.92
N LEU A 310 12.64 8.86 -19.27
CA LEU A 310 11.46 8.23 -19.89
C LEU A 310 10.63 9.23 -20.73
N PHE A 311 10.69 10.51 -20.38
CA PHE A 311 9.97 11.61 -21.00
C PHE A 311 10.90 12.79 -21.35
N PRO A 312 11.85 12.60 -22.28
CA PRO A 312 12.96 13.54 -22.49
C PRO A 312 12.53 14.89 -23.09
N GLU A 313 11.35 14.96 -23.72
CA GLU A 313 10.81 16.17 -24.34
C GLU A 313 9.84 16.91 -23.42
N ASP A 314 9.60 16.39 -22.21
CA ASP A 314 8.65 16.97 -21.29
C ASP A 314 9.23 18.18 -20.57
N ALA A 315 8.82 19.36 -21.02
CA ALA A 315 9.34 20.62 -20.54
C ALA A 315 8.96 20.93 -19.07
N ASP A 316 7.82 20.44 -18.57
CA ASP A 316 7.43 20.63 -17.16
C ASP A 316 8.39 19.86 -16.24
N LEU A 317 8.76 18.63 -16.64
CA LEU A 317 9.70 17.81 -15.88
C LEU A 317 11.10 18.42 -15.87
N ARG A 318 11.54 18.96 -17.00
CA ARG A 318 12.81 19.69 -17.11
C ARG A 318 12.78 20.96 -16.27
N PHE A 319 11.70 21.73 -16.33
CA PHE A 319 11.53 22.92 -15.51
C PHE A 319 11.57 22.59 -14.01
N LEU A 320 10.86 21.55 -13.57
CA LEU A 320 10.89 21.07 -12.18
C LEU A 320 12.30 20.65 -11.74
N LEU A 321 13.03 19.90 -12.59
CA LEU A 321 14.43 19.55 -12.33
C LEU A 321 15.32 20.79 -12.25
N GLY A 322 15.12 21.77 -13.13
CA GLY A 322 15.81 23.06 -13.10
C GLY A 322 15.59 23.80 -11.78
N CYS A 323 14.34 23.86 -11.30
CA CYS A 323 14.02 24.46 -9.99
C CYS A 323 14.72 23.74 -8.84
N LEU A 324 14.75 22.40 -8.87
CA LEU A 324 15.44 21.61 -7.85
C LEU A 324 16.95 21.85 -7.90
N TYR A 325 17.59 21.81 -9.07
CA TYR A 325 19.01 22.11 -9.18
C TYR A 325 19.35 23.54 -8.72
N GLN A 326 18.50 24.52 -9.05
CA GLN A 326 18.67 25.91 -8.61
C GLN A 326 18.60 26.02 -7.09
N GLN A 327 17.63 25.36 -6.44
CA GLN A 327 17.53 25.33 -4.97
C GLN A 327 18.76 24.69 -4.31
N LEU A 328 19.47 23.82 -5.04
CA LEU A 328 20.69 23.16 -4.60
C LEU A 328 21.97 23.93 -4.94
N GLY A 329 21.84 25.10 -5.58
CA GLY A 329 22.95 25.90 -6.08
C GLY A 329 23.70 25.26 -7.26
N GLN A 330 23.13 24.23 -7.90
CA GLN A 330 23.69 23.61 -9.11
C GLN A 330 23.27 24.41 -10.33
N ASN A 331 23.72 25.67 -10.39
CA ASN A 331 23.33 26.67 -11.37
C ASN A 331 23.56 26.20 -12.81
N ASP A 332 24.70 25.57 -13.10
CA ASP A 332 25.00 25.05 -14.45
C ASP A 332 24.01 23.99 -14.92
N ARG A 333 23.65 23.05 -14.04
CA ARG A 333 22.65 22.02 -14.33
C ARG A 333 21.25 22.63 -14.46
N ALA A 334 20.91 23.60 -13.61
CA ALA A 334 19.63 24.31 -13.69
C ALA A 334 19.49 25.07 -15.01
N VAL A 335 20.54 25.82 -15.43
CA VAL A 335 20.59 26.53 -16.71
C VAL A 335 20.44 25.58 -17.89
N ALA A 336 21.08 24.41 -17.85
CA ALA A 336 20.93 23.40 -18.89
C ALA A 336 19.48 22.90 -19.02
N GLU A 337 18.83 22.58 -17.90
CA GLU A 337 17.44 22.13 -17.92
C GLU A 337 16.47 23.25 -18.32
N TYR A 338 16.66 24.47 -17.81
CA TYR A 338 15.85 25.63 -18.22
C TYR A 338 16.03 25.98 -19.69
N THR A 339 17.23 25.82 -20.25
CA THR A 339 17.47 26.08 -21.67
C THR A 339 16.65 25.16 -22.57
N VAL A 340 16.50 23.89 -22.19
CA VAL A 340 15.64 22.97 -22.94
C VAL A 340 14.16 23.22 -22.64
N ALA A 341 13.78 23.47 -21.38
CA ALA A 341 12.41 23.80 -21.02
C ALA A 341 11.91 25.08 -21.71
N ALA A 342 12.80 26.05 -21.95
CA ALA A 342 12.51 27.30 -22.63
C ALA A 342 12.08 27.12 -24.10
N GLN A 343 12.35 25.97 -24.71
CA GLN A 343 11.97 25.68 -26.09
C GLN A 343 10.48 25.33 -26.26
N VAL A 344 9.75 25.12 -25.15
CA VAL A 344 8.34 24.70 -25.16
C VAL A 344 7.44 25.77 -24.55
N SER A 345 6.45 26.20 -25.33
CA SER A 345 5.65 27.40 -25.06
C SER A 345 4.92 27.40 -23.71
N THR A 346 4.56 26.23 -23.16
CA THR A 346 3.79 26.15 -21.90
C THR A 346 4.59 26.54 -20.66
N VAL A 347 5.92 26.45 -20.71
CA VAL A 347 6.83 26.79 -19.60
C VAL A 347 7.94 27.76 -20.02
N GLU A 348 7.97 28.18 -21.29
CA GLU A 348 8.97 29.05 -21.89
C GLU A 348 9.28 30.30 -21.03
N VAL A 349 8.26 31.10 -20.73
CA VAL A 349 8.41 32.34 -19.95
C VAL A 349 9.02 32.07 -18.57
N ARG A 350 8.56 31.02 -17.88
CA ARG A 350 9.04 30.66 -16.53
C ARG A 350 10.50 30.21 -16.58
N ALA A 351 10.85 29.38 -17.56
CA ALA A 351 12.20 28.88 -17.74
C ALA A 351 13.18 30.01 -18.07
N LEU A 352 12.78 30.97 -18.92
CA LEU A 352 13.58 32.17 -19.22
C LEU A 352 13.79 33.05 -17.99
N ILE A 353 12.73 33.29 -17.19
CA ILE A 353 12.86 34.04 -15.93
C ILE A 353 13.86 33.36 -14.99
N ASN A 354 13.75 32.05 -14.78
CA ASN A 354 14.64 31.37 -13.84
C ASN A 354 16.08 31.22 -14.36
N ARG A 355 16.27 31.10 -15.67
CA ARG A 355 17.61 31.11 -16.28
C ARG A 355 18.25 32.50 -16.15
N GLY A 356 17.48 33.55 -16.40
CA GLY A 356 17.91 34.94 -16.21
C GLY A 356 18.22 35.26 -14.76
N ASP A 357 17.47 34.71 -13.81
CA ASP A 357 17.72 34.83 -12.36
C ASP A 357 19.09 34.26 -11.99
N ILE A 358 19.40 33.03 -12.43
CA ILE A 358 20.72 32.43 -12.20
C ILE A 358 21.82 33.29 -12.80
N ARG A 359 21.67 33.74 -14.05
CA ARG A 359 22.66 34.59 -14.74
C ARG A 359 22.87 35.93 -14.04
N PHE A 360 21.81 36.53 -13.51
CA PHE A 360 21.89 37.75 -12.71
C PHE A 360 22.71 37.52 -11.45
N VAL A 361 22.43 36.43 -10.71
CA VAL A 361 23.16 36.08 -9.48
C VAL A 361 24.63 35.79 -9.77
N ASP A 362 24.92 35.18 -10.91
CA ASP A 362 26.29 34.92 -11.38
C ASP A 362 26.99 36.18 -11.92
N GLY A 363 26.29 37.32 -12.01
CA GLY A 363 26.82 38.62 -12.46
C GLY A 363 26.84 38.83 -13.96
N ASP A 364 26.32 37.88 -14.75
CA ASP A 364 26.14 38.01 -16.20
C ASP A 364 24.85 38.79 -16.50
N PHE A 365 24.89 40.09 -16.21
CA PHE A 365 23.75 40.99 -16.41
C PHE A 365 23.35 41.11 -17.88
N GLY A 366 24.27 40.90 -18.82
CA GLY A 366 23.98 40.91 -20.25
C GLY A 366 23.06 39.75 -20.64
N ALA A 367 23.47 38.53 -20.30
CA ALA A 367 22.66 37.35 -20.59
C ALA A 367 21.35 37.31 -19.77
N ALA A 368 21.35 37.84 -18.54
CA ALA A 368 20.14 38.01 -17.75
C ALA A 368 19.15 39.00 -18.41
N GLN A 369 19.65 40.12 -18.94
CA GLN A 369 18.84 41.10 -19.67
C GLN A 369 18.16 40.44 -20.88
N GLU A 370 18.91 39.68 -21.67
CA GLU A 370 18.40 39.00 -22.86
C GLU A 370 17.28 38.02 -22.50
N ASP A 371 17.46 37.23 -21.43
CA ASP A 371 16.45 36.26 -20.97
C ASP A 371 15.17 36.95 -20.49
N PHE A 372 15.28 38.01 -19.68
CA PHE A 372 14.10 38.75 -19.21
C PHE A 372 13.39 39.50 -20.35
N GLN A 373 14.15 40.03 -21.32
CA GLN A 373 13.56 40.66 -22.50
C GLN A 373 12.87 39.64 -23.41
N GLU A 374 13.44 38.46 -23.61
CA GLU A 374 12.77 37.38 -24.34
C GLU A 374 11.51 36.93 -23.60
N ALA A 375 11.56 36.76 -22.28
CA ALA A 375 10.38 36.42 -21.48
C ALA A 375 9.25 37.46 -21.67
N LEU A 376 9.58 38.75 -21.70
CA LEU A 376 8.63 39.84 -21.95
C LEU A 376 8.16 39.94 -23.41
N ARG A 377 8.96 39.47 -24.39
CA ARG A 377 8.49 39.32 -25.78
C ARG A 377 7.42 38.24 -25.89
N ARG A 378 7.54 37.17 -25.11
CA ARG A 378 6.58 36.05 -25.08
C ARG A 378 5.35 36.36 -24.24
N ASP A 379 5.52 36.94 -23.06
CA ASP A 379 4.44 37.45 -22.23
C ASP A 379 4.73 38.90 -21.79
N PRO A 380 4.19 39.89 -22.54
CA PRO A 380 4.35 41.30 -22.21
C PRO A 380 3.73 41.72 -20.88
N ARG A 381 2.95 40.86 -20.20
CA ARG A 381 2.28 41.15 -18.93
C ARG A 381 2.89 40.42 -17.74
N ASP A 382 3.98 39.66 -17.92
CA ASP A 382 4.61 39.00 -16.77
C ASP A 382 5.30 40.03 -15.85
N VAL A 383 4.78 40.12 -14.63
CA VAL A 383 5.20 41.09 -13.61
C VAL A 383 6.63 40.82 -13.12
N ARG A 384 7.01 39.54 -13.03
CA ARG A 384 8.30 39.08 -12.48
C ARG A 384 9.44 39.35 -13.46
N ALA A 385 9.25 39.01 -14.74
CA ALA A 385 10.24 39.32 -15.78
C ALA A 385 10.51 40.82 -15.85
N ARG A 386 9.47 41.65 -15.74
CA ARG A 386 9.58 43.12 -15.77
C ARG A 386 10.27 43.68 -14.53
N TYR A 387 9.94 43.15 -13.36
CA TYR A 387 10.61 43.48 -12.11
C TYR A 387 12.10 43.07 -12.15
N ASN A 388 12.42 41.85 -12.55
CA ASN A 388 13.80 41.37 -12.64
C ASN A 388 14.62 42.18 -13.66
N LEU A 389 14.02 42.58 -14.79
CA LEU A 389 14.67 43.48 -15.75
C LEU A 389 14.98 44.86 -15.13
N SER A 390 14.11 45.38 -14.26
CA SER A 390 14.40 46.60 -13.51
C SER A 390 15.61 46.47 -12.59
N LEU A 391 15.82 45.28 -12.00
CA LEU A 391 16.99 44.99 -11.19
C LEU A 391 18.26 44.93 -12.04
N VAL A 392 18.21 44.29 -13.22
CA VAL A 392 19.33 44.28 -14.19
C VAL A 392 19.74 45.71 -14.56
N TYR A 393 18.78 46.58 -14.85
CA TYR A 393 19.06 47.99 -15.15
C TYR A 393 19.63 48.74 -13.94
N GLY A 394 19.18 48.41 -12.72
CA GLY A 394 19.76 48.93 -11.49
C GLY A 394 21.25 48.57 -11.34
N GLU A 395 21.60 47.29 -11.50
CA GLU A 395 22.99 46.81 -11.36
C GLU A 395 23.91 47.30 -12.50
N THR A 396 23.35 47.57 -13.67
CA THR A 396 24.09 48.14 -14.81
C THR A 396 24.09 49.67 -14.84
N PHE A 397 23.66 50.33 -13.74
CA PHE A 397 23.61 51.79 -13.56
C PHE A 397 22.69 52.55 -14.56
N ARG A 398 21.74 51.84 -15.17
CA ARG A 398 20.71 52.37 -16.07
C ARG A 398 19.47 52.78 -15.28
N THR A 399 19.62 53.84 -14.49
CA THR A 399 18.66 54.21 -13.43
C THR A 399 17.29 54.65 -13.96
N VAL A 400 17.24 55.29 -15.13
CA VAL A 400 15.97 55.71 -15.76
C VAL A 400 15.18 54.49 -16.19
N GLU A 401 15.80 53.59 -16.96
CA GLU A 401 15.13 52.37 -17.43
C GLU A 401 14.73 51.45 -16.27
N ALA A 402 15.54 51.41 -15.20
CA ALA A 402 15.19 50.69 -13.98
C ALA A 402 13.90 51.22 -13.35
N GLN A 403 13.78 52.53 -13.17
CA GLN A 403 12.59 53.15 -12.59
C GLN A 403 11.36 52.95 -13.48
N GLU A 404 11.51 53.09 -14.79
CA GLU A 404 10.44 52.83 -15.76
C GLU A 404 9.94 51.38 -15.67
N LYS A 405 10.84 50.39 -15.74
CA LYS A 405 10.43 48.97 -15.69
C LYS A 405 9.82 48.58 -14.35
N LEU A 406 10.31 49.14 -13.24
CA LEU A 406 9.69 48.94 -11.93
C LEU A 406 8.30 49.57 -11.86
N ALA A 407 8.11 50.78 -12.38
CA ALA A 407 6.80 51.43 -12.44
C ALA A 407 5.81 50.65 -13.32
N GLU A 408 6.26 50.18 -14.49
CA GLU A 408 5.46 49.32 -15.37
C GLU A 408 5.08 48.00 -14.68
N SER A 409 5.99 47.38 -13.92
CA SER A 409 5.72 46.15 -13.16
C SER A 409 4.67 46.38 -12.05
N ARG A 410 4.80 47.47 -11.29
CA ARG A 410 3.82 47.87 -10.25
C ARG A 410 2.45 48.21 -10.84
N ALA A 411 2.41 48.80 -12.03
CA ALA A 411 1.14 49.11 -12.70
C ALA A 411 0.35 47.85 -13.07
N LEU A 412 1.02 46.71 -13.29
CA LEU A 412 0.38 45.43 -13.55
C LEU A 412 -0.10 44.75 -12.26
N ASP A 413 0.76 44.68 -11.24
CA ASP A 413 0.40 44.14 -9.92
C ASP A 413 1.27 44.74 -8.80
N ASN A 414 0.79 45.82 -8.18
CA ASN A 414 1.51 46.50 -7.13
C ASN A 414 1.64 45.66 -5.84
N ALA A 415 0.65 44.82 -5.52
CA ALA A 415 0.67 44.00 -4.31
C ALA A 415 1.76 42.93 -4.41
N LEU A 416 1.85 42.27 -5.57
CA LEU A 416 2.87 41.27 -5.85
C LEU A 416 4.29 41.89 -5.87
N VAL A 417 4.46 43.07 -6.47
CA VAL A 417 5.77 43.77 -6.46
C VAL A 417 6.16 44.21 -5.05
N THR A 418 5.20 44.63 -4.23
CA THR A 418 5.45 44.97 -2.82
C THR A 418 5.95 43.73 -2.07
N GLN A 419 5.36 42.56 -2.30
CA GLN A 419 5.83 41.30 -1.74
C GLN A 419 7.28 40.97 -2.14
N PHE A 420 7.68 41.26 -3.38
CA PHE A 420 9.06 41.05 -3.84
C PHE A 420 10.05 41.95 -3.10
N LEU A 421 9.70 43.22 -2.88
CA LEU A 421 10.53 44.20 -2.19
C LEU A 421 10.66 43.92 -0.70
N ASP A 422 9.61 43.37 -0.09
CA ASP A 422 9.56 43.01 1.33
C ASP A 422 10.19 41.63 1.62
N SER A 423 10.61 40.90 0.58
CA SER A 423 11.28 39.60 0.74
C SER A 423 12.60 39.78 1.49
N PRO A 424 12.85 39.05 2.60
CA PRO A 424 14.05 39.19 3.42
C PRO A 424 15.31 38.56 2.78
N THR A 425 15.28 38.28 1.48
CA THR A 425 16.39 37.65 0.76
C THR A 425 17.42 38.70 0.34
N LEU A 426 18.71 38.38 0.53
CA LEU A 426 19.81 39.24 0.10
C LEU A 426 19.82 39.44 -1.43
N VAL A 427 19.37 38.43 -2.16
CA VAL A 427 19.12 38.46 -3.61
C VAL A 427 17.67 38.88 -3.83
N LYS A 428 17.48 40.01 -4.53
CA LYS A 428 16.17 40.62 -4.79
C LYS A 428 15.45 40.05 -6.02
N VAL A 429 16.14 39.27 -6.83
CA VAL A 429 15.58 38.67 -8.05
C VAL A 429 14.55 37.62 -7.70
N VAL A 430 13.49 37.56 -8.49
CA VAL A 430 12.34 36.67 -8.25
C VAL A 430 12.35 35.53 -9.25
N SER A 431 12.47 34.30 -8.75
CA SER A 431 12.24 33.09 -9.53
C SER A 431 10.77 32.65 -9.49
N VAL A 432 10.39 31.86 -10.48
CA VAL A 432 9.13 31.15 -10.56
C VAL A 432 9.32 29.73 -10.03
N GLY A 433 8.66 29.39 -8.91
CA GLY A 433 8.65 28.02 -8.39
C GLY A 433 7.77 27.07 -9.19
N TYR A 434 7.72 25.79 -8.79
CA TYR A 434 6.80 24.78 -9.32
C TYR A 434 5.94 24.21 -8.18
N THR A 435 4.62 24.26 -8.31
CA THR A 435 3.72 23.96 -7.18
C THR A 435 3.35 22.48 -7.11
N PRO A 436 3.03 21.93 -5.91
CA PRO A 436 2.53 20.55 -5.80
C PRO A 436 1.24 20.32 -6.58
N ARG A 437 0.43 21.37 -6.79
CA ARG A 437 -0.80 21.27 -7.57
C ARG A 437 -0.50 21.04 -9.06
N GLU A 438 0.42 21.80 -9.63
CA GLU A 438 0.90 21.60 -11.01
C GLU A 438 1.51 20.20 -11.16
N ALA A 439 2.33 19.77 -10.19
CA ALA A 439 2.90 18.44 -10.18
C ALA A 439 1.82 17.33 -10.18
N LEU A 440 0.76 17.52 -9.40
CA LEU A 440 -0.35 16.56 -9.33
C LEU A 440 -1.12 16.47 -10.64
N GLU A 441 -1.39 17.62 -11.28
CA GLU A 441 -2.01 17.67 -12.60
C GLU A 441 -1.14 17.00 -13.66
N LYS A 442 0.18 17.25 -13.60
CA LYS A 442 1.16 16.61 -14.48
C LYS A 442 1.19 15.10 -14.32
N VAL A 443 1.24 14.62 -13.08
CA VAL A 443 1.22 13.18 -12.78
C VAL A 443 -0.04 12.53 -13.32
N ARG A 444 -1.21 13.16 -13.19
CA ARG A 444 -2.47 12.67 -13.76
C ARG A 444 -2.43 12.60 -15.28
N ALA A 445 -1.83 13.58 -15.95
CA ALA A 445 -1.66 13.56 -17.40
C ALA A 445 -0.77 12.38 -17.84
N LEU A 446 0.31 12.10 -17.09
CA LEU A 446 1.21 10.97 -17.36
C LEU A 446 0.56 9.59 -17.17
N GLN A 447 -0.50 9.46 -16.36
CA GLN A 447 -1.15 8.16 -16.06
C GLN A 447 -1.69 7.43 -17.30
N GLY A 448 -1.99 8.16 -18.38
CA GLY A 448 -2.45 7.57 -19.64
C GLY A 448 -1.35 6.89 -20.46
N ASP A 449 -0.07 7.20 -20.21
CA ASP A 449 1.05 6.67 -20.98
C ASP A 449 1.57 5.35 -20.37
N SER A 450 1.70 4.31 -21.18
CA SER A 450 2.27 3.02 -20.79
C SER A 450 3.68 3.12 -20.18
N ARG A 451 4.49 4.12 -20.57
CA ARG A 451 5.83 4.39 -20.02
C ARG A 451 5.79 4.85 -18.57
N SER A 452 4.70 5.52 -18.16
CA SER A 452 4.51 6.04 -16.79
C SER A 452 4.40 4.93 -15.73
N ARG A 453 4.14 3.67 -16.14
CA ARG A 453 4.11 2.51 -15.24
C ARG A 453 5.41 2.30 -14.47
N ARG A 454 6.56 2.69 -15.06
CA ARG A 454 7.87 2.65 -14.37
C ARG A 454 8.08 3.83 -13.42
N VAL A 455 7.35 4.93 -13.61
CA VAL A 455 7.50 6.19 -12.87
C VAL A 455 6.65 6.23 -11.60
N LEU A 456 5.43 5.67 -11.65
CA LEU A 456 4.46 5.75 -10.54
C LEU A 456 4.63 4.63 -9.49
N GLY A 457 5.64 3.77 -9.65
CA GLY A 457 5.84 2.59 -8.82
C GLY A 457 4.83 1.47 -9.08
N HIS A 458 5.05 0.31 -8.43
CA HIS A 458 4.31 -0.95 -8.64
C HIS A 458 2.82 -0.95 -8.25
N PHE A 459 2.24 0.18 -7.84
CA PHE A 459 0.86 0.25 -7.32
C PHE A 459 -0.19 0.53 -8.40
N HIS A 460 0.12 0.31 -9.66
CA HIS A 460 -0.91 0.19 -10.69
C HIS A 460 -1.54 -1.21 -10.58
N VAL A 461 -2.41 -1.39 -9.59
CA VAL A 461 -3.46 -2.43 -9.71
C VAL A 461 -4.28 -2.01 -10.92
N GLY A 462 -4.35 -2.89 -11.91
CA GLY A 462 -4.55 -2.52 -13.31
C GLY A 462 -5.69 -1.54 -13.57
N SER A 463 -5.50 -0.67 -14.56
CA SER A 463 -6.49 0.25 -15.14
C SER A 463 -7.80 -0.41 -15.62
N GLU A 464 -7.97 -1.72 -15.44
CA GLU A 464 -9.21 -2.48 -15.64
C GLU A 464 -10.15 -2.48 -14.42
N THR A 465 -9.78 -1.85 -13.29
CA THR A 465 -10.67 -1.74 -12.13
C THR A 465 -11.83 -0.78 -12.35
N ARG A 466 -11.70 0.16 -13.31
CA ARG A 466 -12.78 1.10 -13.69
C ARG A 466 -14.03 0.36 -14.19
N THR A 467 -13.86 -0.86 -14.70
CA THR A 467 -14.96 -1.71 -15.17
C THR A 467 -15.65 -2.53 -14.07
N TRP A 468 -15.06 -2.72 -12.88
CA TRP A 468 -15.60 -3.65 -11.87
C TRP A 468 -16.34 -2.98 -10.70
N ALA A 469 -16.02 -1.71 -10.39
CA ALA A 469 -16.66 -0.97 -9.30
C ALA A 469 -18.16 -0.73 -9.49
N VAL A 470 -18.57 -0.43 -10.73
CA VAL A 470 -19.96 -0.14 -11.12
C VAL A 470 -20.83 -1.41 -11.08
N PRO A 471 -20.36 -2.59 -11.54
CA PRO A 471 -21.04 -3.87 -11.33
C PRO A 471 -21.38 -4.18 -9.88
N PHE A 472 -20.45 -3.98 -8.93
CA PHE A 472 -20.67 -4.38 -7.54
C PHE A 472 -21.66 -3.50 -6.78
N ALA A 473 -21.64 -2.18 -7.00
CA ALA A 473 -22.59 -1.27 -6.35
C ALA A 473 -24.05 -1.56 -6.74
N VAL A 474 -24.28 -2.09 -7.95
CA VAL A 474 -25.61 -2.54 -8.42
C VAL A 474 -25.89 -3.98 -8.06
N ALA A 475 -24.88 -4.85 -8.08
CA ALA A 475 -25.05 -6.28 -7.84
C ALA A 475 -25.28 -6.63 -6.37
N ILE A 476 -24.75 -5.88 -5.40
CA ILE A 476 -25.04 -6.15 -3.98
C ILE A 476 -26.54 -5.96 -3.68
N PRO A 477 -27.18 -4.81 -3.99
CA PRO A 477 -28.63 -4.67 -3.83
C PRO A 477 -29.41 -5.75 -4.58
N PHE A 478 -29.00 -6.09 -5.80
CA PHE A 478 -29.67 -7.12 -6.59
C PHE A 478 -29.52 -8.52 -5.99
N ALA A 479 -28.33 -8.88 -5.52
CA ALA A 479 -28.06 -10.14 -4.85
C ALA A 479 -28.80 -10.24 -3.51
N VAL A 480 -28.85 -9.16 -2.73
CA VAL A 480 -29.65 -9.09 -1.51
C VAL A 480 -31.13 -9.25 -1.85
N ALA A 481 -31.65 -8.52 -2.84
CA ALA A 481 -33.04 -8.65 -3.28
C ALA A 481 -33.34 -10.06 -3.80
N ALA A 482 -32.43 -10.67 -4.56
CA ALA A 482 -32.53 -12.04 -5.05
C ALA A 482 -32.50 -13.05 -3.90
N ALA A 483 -31.68 -12.83 -2.88
CA ALA A 483 -31.63 -13.68 -1.69
C ALA A 483 -32.95 -13.63 -0.90
N PHE A 484 -33.49 -12.43 -0.67
CA PHE A 484 -34.80 -12.26 -0.03
C PHE A 484 -35.94 -12.81 -0.89
N GLY A 485 -35.90 -12.60 -2.21
CA GLY A 485 -36.88 -13.13 -3.15
C GLY A 485 -36.87 -14.66 -3.19
N LEU A 486 -35.69 -15.26 -3.27
CA LEU A 486 -35.51 -16.71 -3.24
C LEU A 486 -35.96 -17.30 -1.90
N ASP A 487 -35.65 -16.65 -0.77
CA ASP A 487 -36.11 -17.07 0.57
C ASP A 487 -37.62 -16.98 0.72
N ALA A 488 -38.24 -15.86 0.31
CA ALA A 488 -39.69 -15.71 0.32
C ALA A 488 -40.38 -16.76 -0.58
N PHE A 489 -39.86 -16.99 -1.78
CA PHE A 489 -40.37 -17.99 -2.71
C PHE A 489 -40.26 -19.41 -2.14
N ARG A 490 -39.11 -19.77 -1.58
CA ARG A 490 -38.87 -21.10 -1.00
C ARG A 490 -39.75 -21.34 0.22
N ARG A 491 -39.84 -20.37 1.14
CA ARG A 491 -40.70 -20.46 2.34
C ARG A 491 -42.18 -20.64 2.00
N ARG A 492 -42.68 -19.93 0.97
CA ARG A 492 -44.08 -20.07 0.53
C ARG A 492 -44.41 -21.42 -0.08
N ARG A 493 -43.46 -22.06 -0.77
CA ARG A 493 -43.71 -23.36 -1.43
C ARG A 493 -43.36 -24.55 -0.55
N ARG A 494 -42.06 -24.83 -0.37
CA ARG A 494 -41.59 -26.12 0.16
C ARG A 494 -40.82 -26.01 1.47
N GLY A 495 -40.45 -24.80 1.87
CA GLY A 495 -39.46 -24.60 2.93
C GLY A 495 -38.07 -25.07 2.49
N TYR A 496 -37.15 -25.06 3.44
CA TYR A 496 -35.76 -25.48 3.26
C TYR A 496 -35.56 -26.91 3.77
N ALA A 497 -34.61 -27.64 3.20
CA ALA A 497 -34.18 -28.93 3.73
C ALA A 497 -33.72 -28.79 5.19
N LEU A 498 -34.19 -29.72 6.03
CA LEU A 498 -33.82 -29.84 7.43
C LEU A 498 -32.82 -30.99 7.60
N ALA A 499 -32.08 -30.95 8.70
CA ALA A 499 -31.23 -32.06 9.12
C ALA A 499 -31.85 -32.71 10.35
N CYS A 500 -31.82 -34.05 10.42
CA CYS A 500 -32.32 -34.79 11.57
C CYS A 500 -31.48 -34.54 12.83
N ASP A 501 -32.07 -34.16 13.96
CA ASP A 501 -31.31 -33.89 15.20
C ASP A 501 -30.52 -35.10 15.74
N LYS A 502 -30.87 -36.32 15.33
CA LYS A 502 -30.17 -37.56 15.73
C LYS A 502 -29.12 -38.00 14.73
N CYS A 503 -29.54 -38.39 13.52
CA CYS A 503 -28.63 -38.92 12.51
C CYS A 503 -28.16 -37.88 11.49
N GLY A 504 -28.64 -36.64 11.58
CA GLY A 504 -28.35 -35.50 10.69
C GLY A 504 -28.72 -35.71 9.22
N ARG A 505 -29.40 -36.81 8.87
CA ARG A 505 -29.83 -37.08 7.50
C ARG A 505 -30.67 -35.90 7.01
N THR A 506 -30.37 -35.41 5.83
CA THR A 506 -31.10 -34.30 5.22
C THR A 506 -32.44 -34.81 4.70
N PHE A 507 -33.50 -34.05 4.96
CA PHE A 507 -34.85 -34.34 4.46
C PHE A 507 -35.60 -33.04 4.21
N CYS A 508 -36.54 -33.06 3.28
CA CYS A 508 -37.46 -31.96 3.03
C CYS A 508 -38.91 -32.41 3.26
N ARG A 509 -39.87 -31.47 3.09
CA ARG A 509 -41.31 -31.75 3.24
C ARG A 509 -41.86 -32.74 2.20
N LEU A 510 -41.17 -32.95 1.07
CA LEU A 510 -41.58 -33.92 0.05
C LEU A 510 -41.11 -35.34 0.38
N CYS A 511 -39.93 -35.47 0.98
CA CYS A 511 -39.37 -36.77 1.36
C CYS A 511 -40.08 -37.38 2.59
N LYS A 512 -40.97 -36.63 3.22
CA LYS A 512 -41.55 -36.96 4.52
C LYS A 512 -43.07 -36.86 4.50
N PRO A 513 -43.80 -37.84 5.05
CA PRO A 513 -45.24 -37.76 5.18
C PRO A 513 -45.69 -36.53 6.00
N PRO A 514 -46.81 -35.88 5.65
CA PRO A 514 -47.37 -34.79 6.45
C PRO A 514 -47.76 -35.29 7.86
N GLY A 515 -47.55 -34.47 8.88
CA GLY A 515 -47.90 -34.77 10.28
C GLY A 515 -46.80 -35.42 11.12
N GLU A 516 -45.65 -35.77 10.54
CA GLU A 516 -44.50 -36.29 11.30
C GLU A 516 -43.59 -35.16 11.87
N SER A 517 -42.82 -35.45 12.93
CA SER A 517 -42.06 -34.43 13.69
C SER A 517 -41.10 -33.59 12.83
N ALA A 518 -41.04 -32.26 13.01
CA ALA A 518 -40.18 -31.43 12.17
C ALA A 518 -38.66 -31.67 12.38
N LEU A 519 -38.26 -32.33 13.47
CA LEU A 519 -36.87 -32.43 13.94
C LEU A 519 -36.17 -33.75 13.58
N LEU A 520 -36.92 -34.82 13.33
CA LEU A 520 -36.35 -36.16 13.09
C LEU A 520 -36.68 -36.65 11.68
N CYS A 521 -35.76 -37.38 11.05
CA CYS A 521 -36.08 -38.11 9.82
C CYS A 521 -37.01 -39.30 10.14
N SER A 522 -37.74 -39.81 9.14
CA SER A 522 -38.71 -40.89 9.34
C SER A 522 -38.08 -42.14 9.97
N GLN A 523 -36.86 -42.51 9.57
CA GLN A 523 -36.13 -43.63 10.21
C GLN A 523 -35.89 -43.39 11.72
N CYS A 524 -35.45 -42.18 12.10
CA CYS A 524 -35.21 -41.87 13.51
C CYS A 524 -36.50 -41.74 14.32
N ILE A 525 -37.62 -41.36 13.69
CA ILE A 525 -38.94 -41.38 14.35
C ILE A 525 -39.29 -42.80 14.75
N HIS A 526 -39.22 -43.77 13.84
CA HIS A 526 -39.55 -45.16 14.15
C HIS A 526 -38.59 -45.77 15.17
N VAL A 527 -37.29 -45.45 15.09
CA VAL A 527 -36.30 -45.99 16.03
C VAL A 527 -36.39 -45.36 17.44
N TYR A 528 -36.52 -44.03 17.54
CA TYR A 528 -36.37 -43.32 18.82
C TYR A 528 -37.68 -42.76 19.40
N LEU A 529 -38.64 -42.37 18.56
CA LEU A 529 -39.87 -41.70 19.00
C LEU A 529 -41.05 -42.67 19.13
N ARG A 530 -41.41 -43.37 18.04
CA ARG A 530 -42.52 -44.33 18.02
C ARG A 530 -42.15 -45.70 18.57
N LYS A 531 -40.88 -46.11 18.41
CA LYS A 531 -40.34 -47.41 18.88
C LYS A 531 -41.12 -48.62 18.36
N ASP A 532 -41.75 -48.51 17.19
CA ASP A 532 -42.71 -49.44 16.61
C ASP A 532 -42.04 -50.49 15.71
N GLY A 533 -42.06 -51.77 16.13
CA GLY A 533 -41.79 -52.95 15.28
C GLY A 533 -40.39 -53.10 14.65
N VAL A 534 -39.47 -52.15 14.86
CA VAL A 534 -38.12 -52.19 14.26
C VAL A 534 -37.25 -53.26 14.92
N SER A 535 -36.62 -54.12 14.10
CA SER A 535 -35.73 -55.19 14.57
C SER A 535 -34.56 -54.64 15.39
N ILE A 536 -34.06 -55.43 16.36
CA ILE A 536 -32.93 -55.05 17.20
C ILE A 536 -31.70 -54.72 16.35
N GLU A 537 -31.45 -55.51 15.29
CA GLU A 537 -30.35 -55.30 14.36
C GLU A 537 -30.43 -53.93 13.67
N THR A 538 -31.62 -53.53 13.18
CA THR A 538 -31.82 -52.23 12.54
C THR A 538 -31.61 -51.07 13.54
N LYS A 539 -32.02 -51.25 14.80
CA LYS A 539 -31.78 -50.27 15.87
C LYS A 539 -30.28 -50.11 16.13
N LEU A 540 -29.54 -51.22 16.24
CA LEU A 540 -28.08 -51.22 16.44
C LEU A 540 -27.34 -50.57 15.27
N GLN A 541 -27.69 -50.92 14.03
CA GLN A 541 -27.14 -50.28 12.83
C GLN A 541 -27.39 -48.77 12.84
N LYS A 542 -28.59 -48.32 13.25
CA LYS A 542 -28.91 -46.89 13.31
C LYS A 542 -28.13 -46.15 14.39
N VAL A 543 -27.94 -46.77 15.56
CA VAL A 543 -27.12 -46.20 16.65
C VAL A 543 -25.67 -46.05 16.20
N GLU A 544 -25.12 -47.06 15.52
CA GLU A 544 -23.76 -47.00 14.99
C GLU A 544 -23.61 -45.96 13.88
N GLU A 545 -24.59 -45.82 12.98
CA GLU A 545 -24.63 -44.75 11.97
C GLU A 545 -24.59 -43.36 12.62
N VAL A 546 -25.39 -43.15 13.67
CA VAL A 546 -25.41 -41.89 14.45
C VAL A 546 -24.05 -41.64 15.09
N ARG A 547 -23.47 -42.65 15.75
CA ARG A 547 -22.16 -42.54 16.43
C ARG A 547 -21.04 -42.20 15.44
N ARG A 548 -20.95 -42.93 14.33
CA ARG A 548 -19.93 -42.69 13.28
C ARG A 548 -20.03 -41.27 12.73
N ARG A 549 -21.25 -40.80 12.51
CA ARG A 549 -21.48 -39.45 12.02
C ARG A 549 -21.09 -38.39 13.04
N GLN A 550 -21.51 -38.52 14.29
CA GLN A 550 -21.14 -37.58 15.35
C GLN A 550 -19.61 -37.50 15.50
N GLY A 551 -18.92 -38.64 15.39
CA GLY A 551 -17.45 -38.68 15.34
C GLY A 551 -16.84 -38.01 14.11
N PHE A 552 -17.48 -38.11 12.94
CA PHE A 552 -17.05 -37.38 11.73
C PHE A 552 -17.28 -35.87 11.86
N GLU A 553 -18.45 -35.43 12.32
CA GLU A 553 -18.77 -34.00 12.52
C GLU A 553 -17.88 -33.37 13.59
N GLY A 554 -17.54 -34.10 14.65
CA GLY A 554 -16.55 -33.67 15.65
C GLY A 554 -15.16 -33.48 15.03
N ARG A 555 -14.69 -34.44 14.21
CA ARG A 555 -13.42 -34.32 13.47
C ARG A 555 -13.42 -33.16 12.49
N LEU A 556 -14.51 -32.96 11.75
CA LEU A 556 -14.66 -31.85 10.80
C LEU A 556 -14.65 -30.50 11.52
N ARG A 557 -15.36 -30.35 12.64
CA ARG A 557 -15.32 -29.14 13.46
C ARG A 557 -13.92 -28.85 13.98
N GLY A 558 -13.21 -29.87 14.47
CA GLY A 558 -11.82 -29.74 14.90
C GLY A 558 -10.89 -29.31 13.76
N ALA A 559 -11.05 -29.91 12.57
CA ALA A 559 -10.26 -29.55 11.39
C ALA A 559 -10.56 -28.12 10.90
N LEU A 560 -11.82 -27.70 10.89
CA LEU A 560 -12.20 -26.33 10.52
C LEU A 560 -11.70 -25.31 11.54
N ASN A 561 -11.77 -25.61 12.83
CA ASN A 561 -11.25 -24.73 13.87
C ASN A 561 -9.71 -24.62 13.82
N LEU A 562 -9.02 -25.66 13.34
CA LEU A 562 -7.57 -25.63 13.13
C LEU A 562 -7.17 -24.60 12.07
N VAL A 563 -7.91 -24.55 10.97
CA VAL A 563 -7.65 -23.65 9.82
C VAL A 563 -8.19 -22.24 10.06
N LEU A 564 -9.41 -22.14 10.59
CA LEU A 564 -10.10 -20.89 10.88
C LEU A 564 -10.43 -20.84 12.38
N PRO A 565 -9.63 -20.15 13.20
CA PRO A 565 -9.84 -20.14 14.64
C PRO A 565 -11.19 -19.50 14.97
N GLY A 566 -11.99 -20.20 15.78
CA GLY A 566 -13.36 -19.80 16.09
C GLY A 566 -14.41 -20.30 15.09
N GLY A 567 -14.01 -21.07 14.06
CA GLY A 567 -14.92 -21.69 13.11
C GLY A 567 -15.94 -22.63 13.75
N GLU A 568 -15.58 -23.28 14.87
CA GLU A 568 -16.52 -24.10 15.63
C GLU A 568 -17.69 -23.28 16.20
N PHE A 569 -17.43 -22.07 16.73
CA PHE A 569 -18.52 -21.23 17.26
C PHE A 569 -19.52 -20.85 16.18
N LEU A 570 -19.05 -20.70 14.94
CA LEU A 570 -19.90 -20.39 13.81
C LEU A 570 -20.80 -21.59 13.47
N PHE A 571 -20.28 -22.81 13.54
CA PHE A 571 -21.07 -24.06 13.45
C PHE A 571 -22.11 -24.21 14.57
N GLN A 572 -21.85 -23.63 15.74
CA GLN A 572 -22.77 -23.61 16.89
C GLN A 572 -23.76 -22.43 16.85
N GLY A 573 -23.82 -21.64 15.77
CA GLY A 573 -24.68 -20.45 15.67
C GLY A 573 -24.20 -19.24 16.49
N ARG A 574 -23.04 -19.31 17.13
CA ARG A 574 -22.46 -18.27 18.00
C ARG A 574 -21.58 -17.29 17.21
N ALA A 575 -22.19 -16.61 16.23
CA ALA A 575 -21.52 -15.69 15.31
C ALA A 575 -20.64 -14.62 16.02
N GLY A 576 -21.12 -14.03 17.12
CA GLY A 576 -20.36 -12.99 17.84
C GLY A 576 -19.04 -13.50 18.43
N ARG A 577 -19.02 -14.73 18.95
CA ARG A 577 -17.78 -15.35 19.47
C ARG A 577 -16.82 -15.70 18.34
N ALA A 578 -17.34 -16.17 17.21
CA ALA A 578 -16.52 -16.42 16.02
C ALA A 578 -15.87 -15.13 15.51
N ALA A 579 -16.63 -14.02 15.41
CA ALA A 579 -16.11 -12.73 14.98
C ALA A 579 -15.05 -12.17 15.95
N ALA A 580 -15.24 -12.31 17.26
CA ALA A 580 -14.28 -11.86 18.28
C ALA A 580 -12.92 -12.58 18.20
N ILE A 581 -12.87 -13.78 17.60
CA ILE A 581 -11.63 -14.54 17.39
C ILE A 581 -11.05 -14.28 15.99
N LEU A 582 -11.90 -14.30 14.96
CA LEU A 582 -11.47 -14.13 13.57
C LEU A 582 -10.94 -12.72 13.27
N LEU A 583 -11.51 -11.68 13.88
CA LEU A 583 -11.10 -10.30 13.65
C LEU A 583 -9.64 -10.02 14.10
N PRO A 584 -9.22 -10.29 15.35
CA PRO A 584 -7.83 -10.14 15.75
C PRO A 584 -6.90 -11.12 15.04
N PHE A 585 -7.38 -12.32 14.68
CA PHE A 585 -6.59 -13.28 13.89
C PHE A 585 -6.22 -12.73 12.51
N PHE A 586 -7.20 -12.30 11.71
CA PHE A 586 -6.95 -11.74 10.39
C PHE A 586 -6.23 -10.38 10.46
N LEU A 587 -6.55 -9.55 11.45
CA LEU A 587 -5.83 -8.28 11.66
C LEU A 587 -4.34 -8.52 11.91
N GLY A 588 -4.01 -9.43 12.83
CA GLY A 588 -2.62 -9.80 13.13
C GLY A 588 -1.94 -10.48 11.94
N LEU A 589 -2.65 -11.36 11.24
CA LEU A 589 -2.12 -12.05 10.04
C LEU A 589 -1.79 -11.06 8.93
N PHE A 590 -2.72 -10.18 8.55
CA PHE A 590 -2.49 -9.20 7.49
C PHE A 590 -1.48 -8.14 7.91
N ALA A 591 -1.49 -7.68 9.16
CA ALA A 591 -0.47 -6.76 9.65
C ALA A 591 0.94 -7.36 9.62
N ALA A 592 1.07 -8.68 9.85
CA ALA A 592 2.34 -9.40 9.74
C ALA A 592 2.75 -9.67 8.29
N VAL A 593 1.83 -10.09 7.42
CA VAL A 593 2.10 -10.41 6.00
C VAL A 593 2.40 -9.14 5.20
N LEU A 594 1.55 -8.12 5.33
CA LEU A 594 1.66 -6.86 4.60
C LEU A 594 2.61 -5.88 5.31
N ARG A 595 3.43 -6.31 6.26
CA ARG A 595 4.28 -5.43 7.08
C ARG A 595 5.20 -4.50 6.28
N GLN A 596 5.71 -4.95 5.13
CA GLN A 596 6.58 -4.15 4.25
C GLN A 596 5.74 -3.12 3.49
N ASP A 597 4.53 -3.50 3.09
CA ASP A 597 3.54 -2.65 2.44
C ASP A 597 2.75 -1.77 3.42
N LEU A 598 2.85 -2.00 4.74
CA LEU A 598 2.19 -1.27 5.83
C LEU A 598 3.18 -0.45 6.67
N ALA A 599 4.47 -0.44 6.32
CA ALA A 599 5.47 0.32 7.06
C ALA A 599 5.08 1.81 7.16
N LEU A 600 5.26 2.41 8.33
CA LEU A 600 4.92 3.82 8.59
C LEU A 600 5.75 4.82 7.75
N SER A 601 6.81 4.35 7.09
CA SER A 601 7.71 5.16 6.29
C SER A 601 7.60 4.77 4.80
N PRO A 602 7.50 5.76 3.89
CA PRO A 602 7.60 5.57 2.45
C PRO A 602 9.04 5.27 1.98
N ARG A 603 10.04 5.49 2.84
CA ARG A 603 11.45 5.27 2.53
C ARG A 603 11.87 3.85 2.95
N PRO A 604 12.80 3.20 2.22
CA PRO A 604 13.36 1.90 2.60
C PRO A 604 14.25 2.11 3.83
N GLY A 605 13.59 2.22 4.98
CA GLY A 605 14.19 2.44 6.28
C GLY A 605 13.39 1.64 7.27
N GLY A 606 13.47 0.32 7.17
CA GLY A 606 12.81 -0.61 8.06
C GLY A 606 12.97 -0.20 9.51
N GLY A 607 11.90 0.29 10.14
CA GLY A 607 11.83 0.48 11.59
C GLY A 607 12.14 -0.84 12.32
N PRO A 608 11.91 -0.98 13.63
CA PRO A 608 12.02 -2.28 14.28
C PRO A 608 10.91 -3.22 13.74
N LEU A 609 11.12 -3.72 12.52
CA LEU A 609 10.32 -4.66 11.75
C LEU A 609 10.18 -5.96 12.53
N PHE A 610 11.14 -6.27 13.41
CA PHE A 610 11.12 -7.46 14.24
C PHE A 610 10.06 -7.37 15.36
N LEU A 611 9.98 -6.25 16.11
CA LEU A 611 8.99 -6.12 17.19
C LEU A 611 7.55 -6.02 16.66
N GLY A 612 7.32 -5.31 15.56
CA GLY A 612 5.99 -5.21 14.97
C GLY A 612 5.49 -6.54 14.41
N THR A 613 6.33 -7.28 13.69
CA THR A 613 5.94 -8.60 13.14
C THR A 613 5.72 -9.60 14.24
N VAL A 614 6.59 -9.64 15.27
CA VAL A 614 6.40 -10.51 16.43
C VAL A 614 5.12 -10.13 17.16
N LEU A 615 4.84 -8.84 17.39
CA LEU A 615 3.60 -8.39 18.03
C LEU A 615 2.36 -8.83 17.25
N TRP A 616 2.29 -8.55 15.94
CA TRP A 616 1.12 -8.90 15.13
C TRP A 616 0.97 -10.41 14.91
N ALA A 617 2.09 -11.13 14.74
CA ALA A 617 2.10 -12.59 14.69
C ALA A 617 1.70 -13.20 16.04
N THR A 618 2.10 -12.59 17.17
CA THR A 618 1.67 -13.04 18.50
C THR A 618 0.19 -12.74 18.73
N LEU A 619 -0.36 -11.65 18.20
CA LEU A 619 -1.80 -11.39 18.23
C LEU A 619 -2.55 -12.46 17.45
N ALA A 620 -2.10 -12.77 16.23
CA ALA A 620 -2.70 -13.81 15.40
C ALA A 620 -2.59 -15.19 16.08
N LEU A 621 -1.42 -15.52 16.63
CA LEU A 621 -1.19 -16.77 17.35
C LEU A 621 -2.01 -16.85 18.64
N ALA A 622 -2.12 -15.77 19.42
CA ALA A 622 -2.93 -15.71 20.63
C ALA A 622 -4.40 -15.89 20.31
N ALA A 623 -4.92 -15.20 19.29
CA ALA A 623 -6.29 -15.39 18.80
C ALA A 623 -6.52 -16.84 18.35
N TRP A 624 -5.54 -17.43 17.65
CA TRP A 624 -5.58 -18.83 17.22
C TRP A 624 -5.62 -19.80 18.41
N ILE A 625 -4.73 -19.64 19.40
CA ILE A 625 -4.68 -20.45 20.62
C ILE A 625 -6.00 -20.33 21.40
N VAL A 626 -6.51 -19.10 21.59
CA VAL A 626 -7.81 -18.87 22.25
C VAL A 626 -8.92 -19.61 21.49
N GLY A 627 -8.92 -19.56 20.16
CA GLY A 627 -9.84 -20.34 19.32
C GLY A 627 -9.73 -21.85 19.55
N GLN A 628 -8.53 -22.41 19.71
CA GLN A 628 -8.35 -23.83 20.00
C GLN A 628 -8.77 -24.23 21.42
N LEU A 629 -8.44 -23.42 22.42
CA LEU A 629 -8.71 -23.72 23.82
C LEU A 629 -10.21 -23.62 24.14
N THR A 630 -10.90 -22.66 23.53
CA THR A 630 -12.33 -22.44 23.75
C THR A 630 -13.19 -23.47 23.02
N ALA A 631 -12.72 -24.00 21.89
CA ALA A 631 -13.31 -25.15 21.19
C ALA A 631 -13.29 -26.43 22.03
N ARG A 632 -12.17 -26.74 22.70
CA ARG A 632 -12.02 -27.97 23.52
C ARG A 632 -12.87 -28.01 24.80
N ARG A 633 -13.43 -26.87 25.23
CA ARG A 633 -14.22 -26.74 26.47
C ARG A 633 -15.73 -26.75 26.25
N GLY A 634 -16.20 -26.61 25.00
CA GLY A 634 -17.62 -26.65 24.63
C GLY A 634 -18.00 -27.97 23.99
#